data_AF-A0A7L0Z0F6-F1
#
_entry.id   AF-A0A7L0Z0F6-F1
#
_cell.length_a   1.000
_cell.length_b   1.000
_cell.length_c   1.000
_cell.angle_alpha   90.00
_cell.angle_beta   90.00
_cell.angle_gamma   90.00
#
_symmetry.space_group_name_H-M   'P 1'
#
loop_
_entity.id
_entity.type
_entity.pdbx_description
1 polymer ?
#
loop_
_entity_poly.entity_id
_entity_poly.type
_entity_poly.pdbx_seq_one_letter_code
_entity_poly.pdbx_strand_id
1 'polypeptide(L)'
;QVFSQRCPFLMGPIESLADVVTPDTDIEVTLSIFELASAAGVPCEVDPALVTALASGRTEGASPEEDYKVSCLLLVFVAAALPLLAADPASLYSPELDG
;
A
#
# COMPACT_ATOMS: atom_id res chain seq x y z
N GLN A 1 0.71 2.76 -18.29
CA GLN A 1 0.37 3.14 -19.69
C GLN A 1 0.96 2.20 -20.76
N VAL A 2 2.10 1.53 -20.55
CA VAL A 2 2.64 0.59 -21.55
C VAL A 2 1.71 -0.61 -21.78
N PHE A 3 1.21 -1.24 -20.71
CA PHE A 3 0.35 -2.42 -20.84
C PHE A 3 -1.00 -2.14 -21.50
N SER A 4 -1.60 -0.97 -21.26
CA SER A 4 -2.84 -0.58 -21.97
C SER A 4 -2.64 -0.42 -23.47
N GLN A 5 -1.43 -0.07 -23.93
CA GLN A 5 -1.11 0.02 -25.36
C GLN A 5 -0.72 -1.33 -25.97
N ARG A 6 -0.01 -2.18 -25.23
CA ARG A 6 0.58 -3.43 -25.75
C ARG A 6 -0.32 -4.65 -25.55
N CYS A 7 -1.14 -4.66 -24.51
CA CYS A 7 -1.97 -5.79 -24.09
C CYS A 7 -3.42 -5.36 -23.78
N PRO A 8 -4.10 -4.58 -24.64
CA PRO A 8 -5.40 -3.98 -24.31
C PRO A 8 -6.49 -5.00 -23.96
N PHE A 9 -6.48 -6.17 -24.61
CA PHE A 9 -7.44 -7.24 -24.34
C PHE A 9 -7.22 -7.96 -23.01
N LEU A 10 -6.03 -7.83 -22.40
CA LEU A 10 -5.76 -8.34 -21.05
C LEU A 10 -6.07 -7.29 -20.00
N MET A 11 -5.84 -6.01 -20.29
CA MET A 11 -6.05 -4.92 -19.34
C MET A 11 -7.51 -4.76 -18.93
N GLY A 12 -8.45 -4.77 -19.89
CA GLY A 12 -9.88 -4.60 -19.58
C GLY A 12 -10.42 -5.60 -18.55
N PRO A 13 -10.17 -6.93 -18.73
CA PRO A 13 -10.53 -7.92 -17.72
C PRO A 13 -9.81 -7.77 -16.38
N ILE A 14 -8.53 -7.37 -16.37
CA ILE A 14 -7.77 -7.18 -15.11
C ILE A 14 -8.36 -6.00 -14.31
N GLU A 15 -8.62 -4.88 -14.98
CA GLU A 15 -9.26 -3.70 -14.38
C GLU A 15 -10.66 -4.06 -13.84
N SER A 16 -11.47 -4.74 -14.66
CA SER A 16 -12.81 -5.20 -14.23
C SER A 16 -12.77 -6.19 -13.06
N LEU A 17 -11.71 -7.00 -12.93
CA LEU A 17 -11.56 -7.91 -11.81
C LEU A 17 -11.14 -7.18 -10.53
N ALA A 18 -10.32 -6.13 -10.64
CA ALA A 18 -10.01 -5.28 -9.50
C ALA A 18 -11.24 -4.53 -8.99
N ASP A 19 -12.12 -4.07 -9.90
CA ASP A 19 -13.36 -3.34 -9.56
C ASP A 19 -14.40 -4.18 -8.80
N VAL A 20 -14.35 -5.51 -8.86
CA VAL A 20 -15.28 -6.38 -8.11
C VAL A 20 -14.87 -6.60 -6.66
N VAL A 21 -13.66 -6.18 -6.27
CA VAL A 21 -13.20 -6.29 -4.89
C VAL A 21 -14.03 -5.35 -4.02
N THR A 22 -14.66 -5.91 -3.00
CA THR A 22 -15.43 -5.17 -1.98
C THR A 22 -14.79 -5.36 -0.60
N PRO A 23 -15.14 -4.52 0.39
CA PRO A 23 -14.66 -4.67 1.76
C PRO A 23 -15.01 -6.03 2.41
N ASP A 24 -16.04 -6.71 1.90
CA ASP A 24 -16.47 -8.03 2.39
C ASP A 24 -15.77 -9.19 1.67
N THR A 25 -14.94 -8.90 0.66
CA THR A 25 -14.17 -9.93 -0.06
C THR A 25 -13.10 -10.51 0.87
N ASP A 26 -12.92 -11.83 0.83
CA ASP A 26 -11.89 -12.51 1.62
C ASP A 26 -10.51 -11.87 1.38
N ILE A 27 -9.73 -11.71 2.45
CA ILE A 27 -8.45 -10.98 2.41
C ILE A 27 -7.44 -11.67 1.49
N GLU A 28 -7.34 -13.00 1.54
CA GLU A 28 -6.39 -13.76 0.71
C GLU A 28 -6.78 -13.69 -0.77
N VAL A 29 -8.09 -13.74 -1.06
CA VAL A 29 -8.62 -13.54 -2.41
C VAL A 29 -8.33 -12.12 -2.91
N THR A 30 -8.55 -11.12 -2.06
CA THR A 30 -8.28 -9.71 -2.36
C THR A 30 -6.80 -9.49 -2.69
N LEU A 31 -5.89 -10.00 -1.87
CA LEU A 31 -4.45 -9.89 -2.11
C LEU A 31 -4.02 -10.60 -3.40
N SER A 32 -4.62 -11.75 -3.73
CA SER A 32 -4.36 -12.46 -4.99
C SER A 32 -4.80 -11.66 -6.22
N ILE A 33 -5.94 -10.98 -6.14
CA ILE A 33 -6.42 -10.08 -7.21
C ILE A 33 -5.50 -8.86 -7.33
N PHE A 34 -5.15 -8.25 -6.20
CA PHE A 34 -4.27 -7.08 -6.17
C PHE A 34 -2.86 -7.41 -6.65
N GLU A 35 -2.36 -8.64 -6.45
CA GLU A 35 -1.06 -9.06 -6.99
C GLU A 35 -1.05 -9.01 -8.52
N LEU A 36 -2.08 -9.56 -9.17
CA LEU A 36 -2.25 -9.48 -10.62
C LEU A 36 -2.43 -8.03 -11.09
N ALA A 37 -3.31 -7.27 -10.44
CA ALA A 37 -3.64 -5.89 -10.82
C ALA A 37 -2.42 -4.97 -10.70
N SER A 38 -1.70 -5.02 -9.58
CA SER A 38 -0.49 -4.22 -9.34
C SER A 38 0.64 -4.60 -10.30
N ALA A 39 0.80 -5.89 -10.64
CA ALA A 39 1.75 -6.33 -11.66
C ALA A 39 1.43 -5.76 -13.07
N ALA A 40 0.14 -5.50 -13.35
CA ALA A 40 -0.31 -4.83 -14.56
C ALA A 40 -0.22 -3.28 -14.48
N GLY A 41 0.22 -2.74 -13.34
CA GLY A 41 0.29 -1.30 -13.08
C GLY A 41 -1.07 -0.66 -12.79
N VAL A 42 -2.06 -1.46 -12.42
CA VAL A 42 -3.34 -0.96 -11.90
C VAL A 42 -3.14 -0.59 -10.42
N PRO A 43 -3.52 0.62 -9.98
CA PRO A 43 -3.39 1.01 -8.59
C PRO A 43 -4.32 0.18 -7.70
N CYS A 44 -3.80 -0.29 -6.57
CA CYS A 44 -4.53 -1.06 -5.57
C CYS A 44 -4.56 -0.30 -4.24
N GLU A 45 -5.63 -0.46 -3.46
CA GLU A 45 -5.73 0.18 -2.13
C GLU A 45 -4.73 -0.39 -1.13
N VAL A 46 -4.41 -1.67 -1.26
CA VAL A 46 -3.38 -2.37 -0.47
C VAL A 46 -2.33 -2.89 -1.45
N ASP A 47 -1.06 -2.57 -1.18
CA ASP A 47 0.07 -3.07 -1.96
C ASP A 47 0.42 -4.50 -1.50
N PRO A 48 0.21 -5.55 -2.33
CA PRO A 48 0.48 -6.93 -1.95
C PRO A 48 1.99 -7.20 -1.79
N ALA A 49 2.85 -6.53 -2.55
CA ALA A 49 4.30 -6.69 -2.42
C ALA A 49 4.81 -6.11 -1.10
N LEU A 50 4.24 -4.97 -0.66
CA LEU A 50 4.53 -4.40 0.65
C LEU A 50 4.06 -5.33 1.77
N VAL A 51 2.87 -5.93 1.65
CA VAL A 51 2.35 -6.91 2.62
C VAL A 51 3.31 -8.09 2.74
N THR A 52 3.75 -8.69 1.62
CA THR A 52 4.70 -9.81 1.63
C THR A 52 6.04 -9.42 2.28
N ALA A 53 6.56 -8.23 1.96
CA ALA A 53 7.80 -7.73 2.53
C ALA A 53 7.70 -7.56 4.06
N LEU A 54 6.64 -6.93 4.56
CA LEU A 54 6.42 -6.73 5.99
C LEU A 54 6.14 -8.03 6.74
N ALA A 55 5.45 -8.99 6.12
CA ALA A 55 5.19 -10.30 6.70
C ALA A 55 6.50 -11.07 6.99
N SER A 56 7.51 -10.92 6.12
CA SER A 56 8.83 -11.54 6.31
C SER A 56 9.65 -10.95 7.48
N GLY A 57 9.31 -9.73 7.91
CA GLY A 57 9.98 -9.00 8.98
C GLY A 57 9.40 -9.25 10.39
N ARG A 58 8.40 -10.12 10.51
CA ARG A 58 7.82 -10.48 11.82
C ARG A 58 8.91 -11.09 12.72
N THR A 59 8.97 -10.61 13.96
CA THR A 59 9.94 -11.12 14.94
C THR A 59 9.52 -12.51 15.38
N GLU A 60 10.39 -13.50 15.21
CA GLU A 60 10.09 -14.87 15.66
C GLU A 60 9.75 -14.87 17.16
N GLY A 61 8.55 -15.36 17.50
CA GLY A 61 8.07 -15.47 18.88
C GLY A 61 7.26 -14.28 19.41
N ALA A 62 7.09 -13.20 18.64
CA ALA A 62 6.15 -12.13 18.99
C ALA A 62 4.69 -12.59 18.84
N SER A 63 3.84 -12.20 19.78
CA SER A 63 2.40 -12.49 19.66
C SER A 63 1.75 -11.56 18.62
N PRO A 64 0.67 -12.00 17.92
CA PRO A 64 -0.04 -11.16 16.96
C PRO A 64 -0.58 -9.86 17.57
N GLU A 65 -0.93 -9.87 18.86
CA GLU A 65 -1.43 -8.70 19.58
C GLU A 65 -0.33 -7.66 19.82
N GLU A 66 0.90 -8.10 20.11
CA GLU A 66 2.05 -7.21 20.28
C GLU A 66 2.41 -6.51 18.97
N ASP A 67 2.46 -7.25 17.85
CA ASP A 67 2.72 -6.69 16.51
C ASP A 67 1.67 -5.65 16.13
N TYR A 68 0.40 -5.94 16.42
CA TYR A 68 -0.70 -5.00 16.21
C TYR A 68 -0.53 -3.73 17.05
N LYS A 69 -0.22 -3.88 18.35
CA LYS A 69 0.00 -2.74 19.25
C LYS A 69 1.17 -1.88 18.81
N VAL A 70 2.28 -2.49 18.36
CA VAL A 70 3.44 -1.77 17.82
C VAL A 70 3.03 -0.99 16.57
N SER A 71 2.26 -1.60 15.66
CA SER A 71 1.75 -0.93 14.46
C SER A 71 0.86 0.27 14.80
N CYS A 72 -0.04 0.16 15.78
CA CYS A 72 -0.84 1.28 16.26
C CYS A 72 0.03 2.39 16.86
N LEU A 73 1.01 2.04 17.69
CA LEU A 73 1.90 3.01 18.33
C LEU A 73 2.81 3.70 17.31
N LEU A 74 3.21 3.04 16.23
CA LEU A 74 3.95 3.65 15.13
C LEU A 74 3.15 4.79 14.50
N LEU A 75 1.85 4.59 14.24
CA LEU A 75 0.98 5.64 13.71
C LEU A 75 0.84 6.83 14.67
N VAL A 76 0.67 6.56 15.97
CA VAL A 76 0.62 7.61 17.00
C VAL A 76 1.94 8.38 17.06
N PHE A 77 3.06 7.68 16.99
CA PHE A 77 4.38 8.28 17.00
C PHE A 77 4.60 9.20 15.80
N VAL A 78 4.27 8.75 14.58
CA VAL A 78 4.36 9.57 13.36
C VAL A 78 3.51 10.83 13.53
N ALA A 79 2.24 10.69 13.93
CA ALA A 79 1.35 11.84 14.12
C ALA A 79 1.89 12.85 15.15
N ALA A 80 2.45 12.38 16.27
CA ALA A 80 3.04 13.24 17.29
C ALA A 80 4.36 13.90 16.85
N ALA A 81 5.10 13.27 15.91
CA ALA A 81 6.38 13.77 15.41
C ALA A 81 6.24 14.75 14.23
N LEU A 82 5.12 14.75 13.49
CA LEU A 82 4.90 15.65 12.34
C LEU A 82 5.18 17.15 12.64
N PRO A 83 4.82 17.74 13.79
CA PRO A 83 5.11 19.14 14.08
C PRO A 83 6.61 19.48 14.10
N LEU A 84 7.50 18.49 14.27
CA LEU A 84 8.95 18.71 14.22
C LEU A 84 9.41 19.17 12.83
N LEU A 85 8.71 18.76 11.76
CA LEU A 85 9.03 19.16 10.39
C LEU A 85 8.85 20.68 10.20
N ALA A 86 7.95 21.33 10.94
CA ALA A 86 7.73 22.77 10.81
C ALA A 86 8.93 23.62 11.27
N ALA A 87 9.83 23.05 12.08
CA ALA A 87 11.06 23.71 12.51
C ALA A 87 12.25 23.47 11.56
N ASP A 88 12.13 22.52 10.62
CA ASP A 88 13.20 22.18 9.69
C ASP A 88 13.12 23.05 8.43
N PRO A 89 14.14 23.89 8.14
CA PRO A 89 14.15 24.70 6.92
C PRO A 89 14.16 23.89 5.62
N ALA A 90 14.50 22.59 5.67
CA ALA A 90 14.42 21.70 4.52
C ALA A 90 12.99 21.20 4.22
N SER A 91 12.03 21.45 5.11
CA SER A 91 10.63 21.01 4.98
C SER A 91 9.71 22.08 4.38
N LEU A 92 10.26 23.04 3.64
CA LEU A 92 9.50 24.08 2.95
C LEU A 92 8.94 23.55 1.63
N TYR A 93 7.64 23.75 1.40
CA TYR A 93 6.98 23.44 0.13
C TYR A 93 7.54 24.28 -1.01
N SER A 94 7.86 23.62 -2.12
CA SER A 94 8.27 24.24 -3.38
C SER A 94 7.19 23.99 -4.45
N PRO A 95 6.54 25.05 -4.98
CA PRO A 95 5.58 24.91 -6.08
C PRO A 95 6.18 24.31 -7.34
N GLU A 96 7.49 24.44 -7.55
CA GLU A 96 8.18 23.87 -8.71
C GLU A 96 8.32 22.35 -8.61
N LEU A 97 8.36 21.82 -7.39
CA LEU A 97 8.51 20.38 -7.11
C LEU A 97 7.16 19.71 -6.80
N ASP A 98 6.11 20.50 -6.58
CA ASP A 98 4.82 20.06 -6.06
C ASP A 98 4.94 19.27 -4.74
N GLY A 99 5.82 19.77 -3.85
CA GLY A 99 6.16 19.15 -2.57
C GLY A 99 7.02 20.06 -1.70
#